data_AF-A0A357MAV3-F1
#
_entry.id   AF-A0A357MAV3-F1
#
_cell.length_a   1.000
_cell.length_b   1.000
_cell.length_c   1.000
_cell.angle_alpha   90.00
_cell.angle_beta   90.00
_cell.angle_gamma   90.00
#
_symmetry.space_group_name_H-M   'P 1'
#
loop_
_entity.id
_entity.type
_entity.pdbx_description
1 polymer ?
#
loop_
_entity_poly.entity_id
_entity_poly.type
_entity_poly.pdbx_seq_one_letter_code
_entity_poly.pdbx_strand_id
1 'polypeptide(L)'
;MVISVIKPSAKDLNGFDNLYYEKMKELAIYFIEKGYAVHFMSFCEHEGDQLAIEEIQSLMGPSYEDATQVHLYKTNIEEVLAVLAHSSFIVASRFHAMILGWVFGKPVFPVAYSKKMINVMEDAQFKGLYTDFTTLEQLQPAQVFESMTTHYMDVTPQAKHAERHFEHLDTYLSLFERRIRYESQAEHS
;
A
#
# COMPACT_ATOMS: atom_id res chain seq x y z
N MET A 1 -13.07 -6.78 0.10
CA MET A 1 -11.74 -6.54 -0.51
C MET A 1 -11.50 -5.05 -0.54
N VAL A 2 -10.25 -4.60 -0.38
CA VAL A 2 -9.86 -3.21 -0.63
C VAL A 2 -9.03 -3.12 -1.91
N ILE A 3 -9.30 -2.12 -2.74
CA ILE A 3 -8.44 -1.72 -3.86
C ILE A 3 -7.95 -0.30 -3.58
N SER A 4 -6.67 -0.18 -3.27
CA SER A 4 -6.04 1.12 -3.07
C SER A 4 -5.52 1.64 -4.41
N VAL A 5 -6.08 2.77 -4.83
CA VAL A 5 -5.94 3.31 -6.19
C VAL A 5 -4.91 4.43 -6.24
N ILE A 6 -4.28 4.61 -7.41
CA ILE A 6 -3.51 5.81 -7.77
C ILE A 6 -4.04 6.38 -9.08
N LYS A 7 -3.71 7.65 -9.36
CA LYS A 7 -3.70 8.19 -10.72
C LYS A 7 -2.30 8.03 -11.32
N PRO A 8 -2.05 7.11 -12.27
CA PRO A 8 -0.71 6.86 -12.81
C PRO A 8 -0.03 8.11 -13.40
N SER A 9 -0.76 8.94 -14.14
CA SER A 9 -0.25 10.20 -14.70
C SER A 9 0.23 11.20 -13.63
N ALA A 10 -0.31 11.14 -12.40
CA ALA A 10 0.19 11.92 -11.27
C ALA A 10 1.44 11.31 -10.59
N LYS A 11 1.90 10.15 -11.07
CA LYS A 11 3.06 9.38 -10.60
C LYS A 11 4.14 9.21 -11.68
N ASP A 12 4.21 10.15 -12.62
CA ASP A 12 5.14 10.14 -13.76
C ASP A 12 4.94 8.95 -14.73
N LEU A 13 3.78 8.27 -14.66
CA LEU A 13 3.41 7.16 -15.53
C LEU A 13 2.39 7.60 -16.58
N ASN A 14 2.75 8.62 -17.35
CA ASN A 14 1.90 9.18 -18.40
C ASN A 14 1.54 8.12 -19.44
N GLY A 15 0.27 8.08 -19.84
CA GLY A 15 -0.26 7.12 -20.83
C GLY A 15 -0.76 5.80 -20.23
N PHE A 16 -0.58 5.56 -18.93
CA PHE A 16 -1.02 4.32 -18.29
C PHE A 16 -2.39 4.39 -17.60
N ASP A 17 -3.00 5.57 -17.47
CA ASP A 17 -4.27 5.77 -16.76
C ASP A 17 -5.34 4.77 -17.22
N ASN A 18 -5.63 4.71 -18.53
CA ASN A 18 -6.67 3.83 -19.07
C ASN A 18 -6.36 2.35 -18.82
N LEU A 19 -5.13 1.92 -19.11
CA LEU A 19 -4.73 0.52 -18.89
C LEU A 19 -4.90 0.14 -17.41
N TYR A 20 -4.46 1.01 -16.52
CA TYR A 20 -4.57 0.79 -15.09
C TYR A 20 -6.02 0.76 -14.61
N TYR A 21 -6.87 1.71 -15.03
CA TYR A 21 -8.28 1.73 -14.65
C TYR A 21 -9.03 0.50 -15.16
N GLU A 22 -8.77 0.07 -16.40
CA GLU A 22 -9.33 -1.16 -16.96
C GLU A 22 -8.93 -2.39 -16.12
N LYS A 23 -7.66 -2.49 -15.70
CA LYS A 23 -7.20 -3.58 -14.85
C LYS A 23 -7.78 -3.54 -13.43
N MET A 24 -7.92 -2.37 -12.83
CA MET A 24 -8.56 -2.25 -11.51
C MET A 24 -10.06 -2.58 -11.58
N LYS A 25 -10.74 -2.20 -12.67
CA LYS A 25 -12.12 -2.58 -12.97
C LYS A 25 -12.26 -4.10 -13.12
N GLU A 26 -11.41 -4.74 -13.92
CA GLU A 26 -11.39 -6.21 -14.08
C GLU A 26 -11.23 -6.93 -12.74
N LEU A 27 -10.31 -6.45 -11.89
CA LEU A 27 -10.13 -7.00 -10.54
C LEU A 27 -11.36 -6.79 -9.66
N ALA A 28 -11.92 -5.58 -9.64
CA ALA A 28 -13.10 -5.28 -8.83
C ALA A 28 -14.28 -6.19 -9.19
N ILE A 29 -14.62 -6.28 -10.48
CA ILE A 29 -15.71 -7.13 -10.98
C ILE A 29 -15.45 -8.59 -10.61
N TYR A 30 -14.24 -9.11 -10.85
CA TYR A 30 -13.92 -10.50 -10.54
C TYR A 30 -14.12 -10.83 -9.05
N PHE A 31 -13.69 -9.94 -8.14
CA PHE A 31 -13.87 -10.15 -6.71
C PHE A 31 -15.33 -10.01 -6.27
N ILE A 32 -16.10 -9.12 -6.90
CA ILE A 32 -17.56 -9.03 -6.69
C ILE A 32 -18.24 -10.35 -7.08
N GLU A 33 -17.90 -10.90 -8.25
CA GLU A 33 -18.43 -12.19 -8.72
C GLU A 33 -18.02 -13.37 -7.81
N LYS A 34 -16.91 -13.25 -7.08
CA LYS A 34 -16.51 -14.19 -6.03
C LYS A 34 -17.21 -13.98 -4.68
N GLY A 35 -18.11 -13.00 -4.57
CA GLY A 35 -18.90 -12.72 -3.38
C GLY A 35 -18.27 -11.72 -2.41
N TYR A 36 -17.28 -10.93 -2.84
CA TYR A 36 -16.67 -9.89 -2.00
C TYR A 36 -17.23 -8.51 -2.33
N ALA A 37 -17.62 -7.75 -1.31
CA ALA A 37 -17.77 -6.30 -1.46
C ALA A 37 -16.41 -5.64 -1.75
N VAL A 38 -16.37 -4.66 -2.64
CA VAL A 38 -15.15 -3.95 -3.03
C VAL A 38 -15.13 -2.54 -2.46
N HIS A 39 -14.06 -2.22 -1.74
CA HIS A 39 -13.84 -0.91 -1.14
C HIS A 39 -12.70 -0.23 -1.90
N PHE A 40 -13.01 0.79 -2.69
CA PHE A 40 -12.01 1.64 -3.32
C PHE A 40 -11.48 2.65 -2.30
N MET A 41 -10.16 2.81 -2.26
CA MET A 41 -9.53 3.63 -1.24
C MET A 41 -8.51 4.60 -1.84
N SER A 42 -8.72 5.89 -1.55
CA SER A 42 -7.82 7.00 -1.84
C SER A 42 -7.02 7.36 -0.58
N PHE A 43 -5.70 7.50 -0.72
CA PHE A 43 -4.81 7.90 0.38
C PHE A 43 -4.37 9.36 0.29
N CYS A 44 -4.58 10.04 -0.83
CA CYS A 44 -4.21 11.44 -0.97
C CYS A 44 -5.12 12.15 -1.97
N GLU A 45 -5.89 13.13 -1.50
CA GLU A 45 -6.77 13.98 -2.32
C GLU A 45 -5.98 14.72 -3.42
N HIS A 46 -4.78 15.20 -3.11
CA HIS A 46 -3.95 16.01 -4.01
C HIS A 46 -3.33 15.23 -5.17
N GLU A 47 -3.32 13.89 -5.11
CA GLU A 47 -2.64 13.06 -6.11
C GLU A 47 -3.62 12.45 -7.12
N GLY A 48 -4.89 12.87 -7.09
CA GLY A 48 -5.87 12.50 -8.10
C GLY A 48 -6.47 11.09 -7.94
N ASP A 49 -6.21 10.42 -6.81
CA ASP A 49 -6.76 9.08 -6.51
C ASP A 49 -8.30 9.06 -6.59
N GLN A 50 -8.97 10.13 -6.13
CA GLN A 50 -10.42 10.22 -6.18
C GLN A 50 -10.91 10.19 -7.64
N LEU A 51 -10.29 10.98 -8.53
CA LEU A 51 -10.62 10.98 -9.95
C LEU A 51 -10.41 9.59 -10.57
N ALA A 52 -9.33 8.90 -10.20
CA ALA A 52 -9.08 7.54 -10.66
C ALA A 52 -10.19 6.56 -10.21
N ILE A 53 -10.68 6.67 -8.97
CA ILE A 53 -11.78 5.85 -8.46
C ILE A 53 -13.08 6.13 -9.24
N GLU A 54 -13.39 7.40 -9.47
CA GLU A 54 -14.57 7.82 -10.23
C GLU A 54 -14.55 7.26 -11.66
N GLU A 55 -13.40 7.32 -12.35
CA GLU A 55 -13.22 6.71 -13.68
C GLU A 55 -13.38 5.20 -13.64
N ILE A 56 -12.79 4.51 -12.65
CA ILE A 56 -12.95 3.05 -12.51
C ILE A 56 -14.43 2.68 -12.30
N GLN A 57 -15.15 3.38 -11.42
CA GLN A 57 -16.58 3.12 -11.18
C GLN A 57 -17.42 3.38 -12.44
N SER A 58 -17.11 4.45 -13.17
CA SER A 58 -17.76 4.74 -14.47
C SER A 58 -17.57 3.60 -15.47
N LEU A 59 -16.35 3.04 -15.57
CA LEU A 59 -16.06 1.88 -16.44
C LEU A 59 -16.76 0.60 -16.00
N MET A 60 -17.03 0.42 -14.70
CA MET A 60 -17.79 -0.73 -14.19
C MET A 60 -19.28 -0.63 -14.55
N GLY A 61 -19.83 0.58 -14.55
CA GLY A 61 -21.24 0.84 -14.79
C GLY A 61 -22.14 0.58 -13.57
N PRO A 62 -23.44 0.92 -13.67
CA PRO A 62 -24.34 1.01 -12.52
C PRO A 62 -24.66 -0.34 -11.87
N SER A 63 -24.50 -1.46 -12.58
CA SER A 63 -24.82 -2.81 -12.07
C SER A 63 -23.98 -3.22 -10.86
N TYR A 64 -22.88 -2.52 -10.56
CA TYR A 64 -21.96 -2.85 -9.47
C TYR A 64 -21.99 -1.83 -8.32
N GLU A 65 -22.82 -0.78 -8.40
CA GLU A 65 -22.84 0.29 -7.39
C GLU A 65 -23.07 -0.26 -5.98
N ASP A 66 -24.06 -1.12 -5.79
CA ASP A 66 -24.41 -1.73 -4.49
C ASP A 66 -23.31 -2.62 -3.91
N ALA A 67 -22.38 -3.10 -4.74
CA ALA A 67 -21.27 -3.96 -4.34
C ALA A 67 -19.97 -3.19 -4.09
N THR A 68 -19.97 -1.86 -4.31
CA THR A 68 -18.80 -1.00 -4.16
C THR A 68 -18.98 0.07 -3.08
N GLN A 69 -17.89 0.44 -2.42
CA GLN A 69 -17.84 1.57 -1.48
C GLN A 69 -16.57 2.38 -1.71
N VAL A 70 -16.64 3.69 -1.50
CA VAL A 70 -15.49 4.60 -1.69
C VAL A 70 -15.06 5.20 -0.36
N HIS A 71 -13.76 5.13 -0.09
CA HIS A 71 -13.12 5.61 1.12
C HIS A 71 -12.09 6.67 0.75
N LEU A 72 -12.38 7.94 1.05
CA LEU A 72 -11.52 9.08 0.72
C LEU A 72 -10.82 9.57 1.99
N TYR A 73 -9.55 9.21 2.16
CA TYR A 73 -8.78 9.70 3.29
C TYR A 73 -8.56 11.22 3.17
N LYS A 74 -9.05 11.96 4.18
CA LYS A 74 -8.78 13.40 4.34
C LYS A 74 -8.01 13.67 5.62
N THR A 75 -8.57 13.28 6.76
CA THR A 75 -7.99 13.52 8.08
C THR A 75 -8.17 12.36 9.05
N ASN A 76 -9.16 11.48 8.81
CA ASN A 76 -9.48 10.38 9.71
C ASN A 76 -8.68 9.11 9.35
N ILE A 77 -7.56 8.91 10.03
CA ILE A 77 -6.72 7.74 9.82
C ILE A 77 -7.35 6.47 10.40
N GLU A 78 -8.14 6.58 11.48
CA GLU A 78 -8.74 5.43 12.16
C GLU A 78 -9.72 4.69 11.24
N GLU A 79 -10.49 5.43 10.45
CA GLU A 79 -11.41 4.87 9.46
C GLU A 79 -10.67 4.05 8.39
N VAL A 80 -9.60 4.62 7.81
CA VAL A 80 -8.77 3.95 6.81
C VAL A 80 -8.15 2.67 7.37
N LEU A 81 -7.61 2.74 8.59
CA LEU A 81 -7.02 1.60 9.27
C LEU A 81 -8.07 0.52 9.56
N ALA A 82 -9.27 0.91 10.00
CA ALA A 82 -10.36 -0.02 10.24
C ALA A 82 -10.79 -0.74 8.96
N VAL A 83 -10.93 -0.04 7.84
CA VAL A 83 -11.31 -0.65 6.56
C VAL A 83 -10.26 -1.66 6.09
N LEU A 84 -8.97 -1.32 6.20
CA LEU A 84 -7.89 -2.26 5.88
C LEU A 84 -7.86 -3.46 6.84
N ALA A 85 -7.99 -3.24 8.14
CA ALA A 85 -7.95 -4.27 9.16
C ALA A 85 -9.14 -5.26 9.08
N HIS A 86 -10.29 -4.84 8.56
CA HIS A 86 -11.44 -5.72 8.34
C HIS A 86 -11.48 -6.35 6.94
N SER A 87 -10.59 -5.94 6.04
CA SER A 87 -10.54 -6.49 4.68
C SER A 87 -10.08 -7.96 4.65
N SER A 88 -10.59 -8.71 3.68
CA SER A 88 -10.12 -10.08 3.37
C SER A 88 -8.88 -10.08 2.48
N PHE A 89 -8.75 -9.07 1.62
CA PHE A 89 -7.76 -8.96 0.55
C PHE A 89 -7.52 -7.48 0.26
N ILE A 90 -6.26 -7.12 -0.06
CA ILE A 90 -5.87 -5.77 -0.46
C ILE A 90 -5.09 -5.80 -1.77
N VAL A 91 -5.61 -5.17 -2.82
CA VAL A 91 -4.80 -4.79 -3.99
C VAL A 91 -4.22 -3.41 -3.73
N ALA A 92 -2.89 -3.31 -3.67
CA ALA A 92 -2.20 -2.13 -3.17
C ALA A 92 -1.37 -1.46 -4.27
N SER A 93 -1.93 -0.42 -4.91
CA SER A 93 -1.11 0.49 -5.72
C SER A 93 -0.41 1.52 -4.85
N ARG A 94 -0.98 1.93 -3.72
CA ARG A 94 -0.33 2.83 -2.75
C ARG A 94 0.68 2.09 -1.89
N PHE A 95 1.87 2.69 -1.71
CA PHE A 95 2.91 2.18 -0.80
C PHE A 95 2.37 1.90 0.62
N HIS A 96 1.61 2.84 1.20
CA HIS A 96 1.08 2.68 2.56
C HIS A 96 0.04 1.56 2.67
N ALA A 97 -0.81 1.38 1.65
CA ALA A 97 -1.77 0.27 1.64
C ALA A 97 -1.06 -1.09 1.65
N MET A 98 0.07 -1.21 0.94
CA MET A 98 0.89 -2.42 0.92
C MET A 98 1.46 -2.73 2.32
N ILE A 99 2.15 -1.75 2.93
CA ILE A 99 2.74 -1.90 4.26
C ILE A 99 1.68 -2.20 5.31
N LEU A 100 0.61 -1.41 5.37
CA LEU A 100 -0.44 -1.57 6.37
C LEU A 100 -1.19 -2.89 6.21
N GLY A 101 -1.40 -3.33 4.96
CA GLY A 101 -1.97 -4.65 4.70
C GLY A 101 -1.14 -5.76 5.33
N TRP A 102 0.17 -5.73 5.17
CA TRP A 102 1.05 -6.71 5.80
C TRP A 102 1.07 -6.59 7.33
N VAL A 103 1.10 -5.37 7.88
CA VAL A 103 1.04 -5.14 9.34
C VAL A 103 -0.24 -5.71 9.94
N PHE A 104 -1.37 -5.62 9.23
CA PHE A 104 -2.64 -6.22 9.65
C PHE A 104 -2.77 -7.72 9.31
N GLY A 105 -1.70 -8.36 8.83
CA GLY A 105 -1.70 -9.78 8.46
C GLY A 105 -2.64 -10.11 7.30
N LYS A 106 -2.90 -9.15 6.42
CA LYS A 106 -3.79 -9.33 5.26
C LYS A 106 -3.02 -9.83 4.06
N PRO A 107 -3.62 -10.68 3.22
CA PRO A 107 -3.05 -10.94 1.91
C PRO A 107 -3.09 -9.67 1.05
N VAL A 108 -1.94 -9.34 0.48
CA VAL A 108 -1.74 -8.15 -0.33
C VAL A 108 -1.22 -8.55 -1.71
N PHE A 109 -1.82 -7.98 -2.76
CA PHE A 109 -1.27 -8.01 -4.11
C PHE A 109 -0.76 -6.61 -4.48
N PRO A 110 0.55 -6.40 -4.53
CA PRO A 110 1.12 -5.11 -4.86
C PRO A 110 1.02 -4.79 -6.36
N VAL A 111 0.65 -3.56 -6.69
CA VAL A 111 0.75 -2.97 -8.03
C VAL A 111 1.81 -1.88 -7.97
N ALA A 112 3.06 -2.25 -8.22
CA ALA A 112 4.21 -1.41 -8.00
C ALA A 112 4.35 -0.33 -9.09
N TYR A 113 4.37 0.93 -8.66
CA TYR A 113 4.63 2.08 -9.54
C TYR A 113 6.00 2.73 -9.30
N SER A 114 6.74 2.30 -8.28
CA SER A 114 8.00 2.92 -7.88
C SER A 114 9.03 1.90 -7.41
N LYS A 115 10.31 2.22 -7.58
CA LYS A 115 11.44 1.43 -7.04
C LYS A 115 11.34 1.26 -5.53
N LYS A 116 10.81 2.26 -4.82
CA LYS A 116 10.60 2.18 -3.36
C LYS A 116 9.73 0.98 -2.98
N MET A 117 8.64 0.73 -3.71
CA MET A 117 7.78 -0.43 -3.44
C MET A 117 8.53 -1.75 -3.70
N ILE A 118 9.27 -1.82 -4.81
CA ILE A 118 10.02 -3.02 -5.20
C ILE A 118 11.12 -3.33 -4.17
N ASN A 119 11.95 -2.36 -3.83
CA ASN A 119 13.02 -2.53 -2.85
C ASN A 119 12.47 -3.01 -1.50
N VAL A 120 11.33 -2.47 -1.06
CA VAL A 120 10.70 -2.91 0.20
C VAL A 120 10.18 -4.34 0.12
N MET A 121 9.62 -4.75 -1.02
CA MET A 121 9.24 -6.16 -1.23
C MET A 121 10.47 -7.08 -1.19
N GLU A 122 11.58 -6.66 -1.78
CA GLU A 122 12.85 -7.41 -1.77
C GLU A 122 13.46 -7.52 -0.36
N ASP A 123 13.59 -6.39 0.33
CA ASP A 123 14.14 -6.28 1.69
C ASP A 123 13.33 -7.12 2.68
N ALA A 124 12.00 -7.10 2.51
CA ALA A 124 11.10 -7.85 3.35
C ALA A 124 10.91 -9.31 2.88
N GLN A 125 11.61 -9.72 1.83
CA GLN A 125 11.61 -11.07 1.26
C GLN A 125 10.21 -11.57 0.84
N PHE A 126 9.37 -10.66 0.33
CA PHE A 126 8.03 -10.98 -0.17
C PHE A 126 8.09 -12.07 -1.25
N LYS A 127 7.29 -13.13 -1.07
CA LYS A 127 7.25 -14.30 -1.98
C LYS A 127 5.98 -14.40 -2.81
N GLY A 128 4.99 -13.53 -2.56
CA GLY A 128 3.76 -13.48 -3.34
C GLY A 128 3.99 -12.85 -4.71
N LEU A 129 2.97 -12.92 -5.56
CA LEU A 129 2.99 -12.22 -6.83
C LEU A 129 2.74 -10.72 -6.64
N TYR A 130 3.34 -9.93 -7.53
CA TYR A 130 3.05 -8.53 -7.72
C TYR A 130 3.11 -8.23 -9.22
N THR A 131 2.58 -7.09 -9.63
CA THR A 131 2.77 -6.56 -11.00
C THR A 131 3.35 -5.16 -10.92
N ASP A 132 3.99 -4.73 -12.00
CA ASP A 132 4.33 -3.32 -12.23
C ASP A 132 3.73 -2.84 -13.55
N PHE A 133 3.98 -1.57 -13.92
CA PHE A 133 3.46 -0.99 -15.15
C PHE A 133 4.07 -1.57 -16.43
N THR A 134 5.13 -2.37 -16.34
CA THR A 134 5.70 -3.08 -17.50
C THR A 134 4.97 -4.39 -17.80
N THR A 135 4.34 -4.98 -16.79
CA THR A 135 3.66 -6.29 -16.83
C THR A 135 2.14 -6.20 -16.62
N LEU A 136 1.64 -5.01 -16.27
CA LEU A 136 0.24 -4.76 -15.91
C LEU A 136 -0.77 -5.22 -16.96
N GLU A 137 -0.44 -5.08 -18.25
CA GLU A 137 -1.31 -5.51 -19.35
C GLU A 137 -1.63 -7.01 -19.29
N GLN A 138 -0.68 -7.82 -18.84
CA GLN A 138 -0.78 -9.28 -18.79
C GLN A 138 -1.55 -9.76 -17.55
N LEU A 139 -1.79 -8.87 -16.58
CA LEU A 139 -2.42 -9.20 -15.31
C LEU A 139 -3.80 -9.84 -15.51
N GLN A 140 -4.00 -11.01 -14.90
CA GLN A 140 -5.29 -11.72 -14.88
C GLN A 140 -5.87 -11.75 -13.46
N PRO A 141 -7.15 -11.38 -13.27
CA PRO A 141 -7.78 -11.38 -11.94
C PRO A 141 -7.73 -12.73 -11.20
N ALA A 142 -7.85 -13.84 -11.93
CA ALA A 142 -7.77 -15.18 -11.35
C ALA A 142 -6.40 -15.46 -10.71
N GLN A 143 -5.31 -15.05 -11.36
CA GLN A 143 -3.94 -15.21 -10.83
C GLN A 143 -3.73 -14.37 -9.57
N VAL A 144 -4.30 -13.15 -9.54
CA VAL A 144 -4.26 -12.29 -8.35
C VAL A 144 -4.97 -12.98 -7.18
N PHE A 145 -6.19 -13.47 -7.41
CA PHE A 145 -6.96 -14.17 -6.39
C PHE A 145 -6.25 -15.42 -5.85
N GLU A 146 -5.70 -16.25 -6.73
CA GLU A 146 -4.92 -17.44 -6.34
C GLU A 146 -3.67 -17.08 -5.55
N SER A 147 -2.92 -16.06 -5.97
CA SER A 147 -1.73 -15.60 -5.23
C SER A 147 -2.09 -15.16 -3.81
N MET A 148 -3.17 -14.39 -3.66
CA MET A 148 -3.60 -13.85 -2.37
C MET A 148 -4.20 -14.90 -1.43
N THR A 149 -4.71 -16.02 -1.96
CA THR A 149 -5.23 -17.12 -1.13
C THR A 149 -4.14 -18.08 -0.66
N THR A 150 -3.00 -18.11 -1.35
CA THR A 150 -1.91 -19.07 -1.09
C THR A 150 -0.69 -18.44 -0.41
N HIS A 151 -0.53 -17.12 -0.48
CA HIS A 151 0.62 -16.41 0.07
C HIS A 151 0.17 -15.33 1.04
N TYR A 152 0.70 -15.39 2.26
CA TYR A 152 0.62 -14.31 3.24
C TYR A 152 2.04 -13.93 3.68
N MET A 153 2.20 -12.68 4.09
CA MET A 153 3.48 -12.18 4.56
C MET A 153 3.44 -11.99 6.07
N ASP A 154 4.36 -12.64 6.78
CA ASP A 154 4.62 -12.36 8.20
C ASP A 154 5.68 -11.27 8.31
N VAL A 155 5.27 -10.09 8.79
CA VAL A 155 6.16 -8.94 9.01
C VAL A 155 6.70 -8.85 10.44
N THR A 156 6.43 -9.85 11.30
CA THR A 156 6.92 -9.87 12.68
C THR A 156 8.45 -9.71 12.77
N PRO A 157 9.27 -10.36 11.92
CA PRO A 157 10.72 -10.15 11.93
C PRO A 157 11.12 -8.71 11.64
N GLN A 158 10.49 -8.08 10.65
CA GLN A 158 10.75 -6.72 10.19
C GLN A 158 10.31 -5.71 11.26
N ALA A 159 9.16 -5.94 11.90
CA ALA A 159 8.68 -5.12 13.02
C ALA A 159 9.67 -5.14 14.19
N LYS A 160 10.16 -6.31 14.59
CA LYS A 160 11.18 -6.45 15.64
C LYS A 160 12.50 -5.78 15.28
N HIS A 161 12.92 -5.87 14.01
CA HIS A 161 14.14 -5.19 13.56
C HIS A 161 13.98 -3.66 13.58
N ALA A 162 12.79 -3.16 13.24
CA ALA A 162 12.50 -1.73 13.22
C ALA A 162 12.60 -1.07 14.61
N GLU A 163 12.36 -1.81 15.70
CA GLU A 163 12.57 -1.31 17.08
C GLU A 163 14.01 -0.87 17.33
N ARG A 164 14.97 -1.38 16.54
CA ARG A 164 16.40 -1.07 16.64
C ARG A 164 16.86 -0.01 15.64
N HIS A 165 15.95 0.60 14.88
CA HIS A 165 16.28 1.49 13.75
C HIS A 165 17.15 2.70 14.15
N PHE A 166 17.02 3.18 15.40
CA PHE A 166 17.75 4.33 15.90
C PHE A 166 18.92 3.98 16.84
N GLU A 167 19.26 2.71 17.06
CA GLU A 167 20.31 2.33 18.03
C GLU A 167 21.66 3.04 17.80
N HIS A 168 22.06 3.22 16.54
CA HIS A 168 23.28 3.95 16.19
C HIS A 168 23.17 5.46 16.44
N LEU A 169 22.00 6.04 16.18
CA LEU A 169 21.72 7.45 16.47
C LEU A 169 21.70 7.68 17.99
N ASP A 170 21.04 6.80 18.74
CA ASP A 170 20.99 6.84 20.20
C ASP A 170 22.40 6.74 20.81
N THR A 171 23.24 5.85 20.26
CA THR A 171 24.65 5.75 20.63
C THR A 171 25.39 7.05 20.36
N TYR A 172 25.23 7.63 19.17
CA TYR A 172 25.89 8.89 18.80
C TYR A 172 25.47 10.06 19.71
N LEU A 173 24.16 10.21 19.96
CA LEU A 173 23.62 11.26 20.82
C LEU A 173 24.10 11.10 22.27
N SER A 174 24.15 9.88 22.79
CA SER A 174 24.64 9.62 24.16
C SER A 174 26.14 9.96 24.32
N LEU A 175 26.96 9.70 23.29
CA LEU A 175 28.38 10.06 23.27
C LEU A 175 28.56 11.57 23.20
N PHE A 176 27.73 12.24 22.40
CA PHE A 176 27.74 13.70 22.27
C PHE A 176 27.38 14.40 23.59
N GLU A 177 26.34 13.94 24.29
CA GLU A 177 25.98 14.46 25.62
C GLU A 177 27.08 14.25 26.67
N ARG A 178 27.78 13.10 26.64
CA ARG A 178 28.94 12.86 27.51
C ARG A 178 30.05 13.87 27.22
N ARG A 179 30.36 14.14 25.95
CA ARG A 179 31.37 15.11 25.56
C ARG A 179 31.08 16.53 26.06
N ILE A 180 29.84 17.01 25.90
CA ILE A 180 29.43 18.34 26.41
C ILE A 180 29.59 18.43 27.94
N ARG A 181 29.23 17.37 28.68
CA ARG A 181 29.43 17.33 30.13
C ARG A 181 30.91 17.37 30.53
N TYR A 182 31.79 16.71 29.79
CA TYR A 182 33.24 16.78 30.03
C TYR A 182 33.82 18.18 29.72
N GLU A 183 33.43 18.79 28.60
CA GLU A 183 33.92 20.12 28.19
C GLU A 183 33.44 21.21 29.17
N SER A 184 32.18 21.16 29.63
CA SER A 184 31.65 22.11 30.64
C SER A 184 32.28 21.98 32.04
N GLN A 185 32.76 20.80 32.44
CA GLN A 185 33.48 20.62 33.70
C GLN A 185 34.94 21.11 33.64
N ALA A 186 35.55 21.03 32.45
CA ALA A 186 36.92 21.50 32.22
C ALA A 186 37.04 23.03 32.20
N GLU A 187 35.98 23.76 31.80
CA GLU A 187 35.95 25.23 31.80
C GLU A 187 35.73 25.87 33.19
N HIS A 188 35.44 25.07 34.22
CA HIS A 188 35.22 25.52 35.60
C HIS A 188 36.32 25.05 36.59
N SER A 189 37.46 24.56 36.08
CA SER A 189 38.66 24.21 36.86
C SER A 189 39.82 25.14 36.52
#